data_AF-A0AAD6ZTE8-F1
#
_entry.id   AF-A0AAD6ZTE8-F1
#
_cell.length_a   1.000
_cell.length_b   1.000
_cell.length_c   1.000
_cell.angle_alpha   90.00
_cell.angle_beta   90.00
_cell.angle_gamma   90.00
#
_symmetry.space_group_name_H-M   'P 1'
#
loop_
_entity.id
_entity.type
_entity.pdbx_description
1 polymer ?
#
loop_
_entity_poly.entity_id
_entity_poly.type
_entity_poly.pdbx_seq_one_letter_code
_entity_poly.pdbx_strand_id
1 'polypeptide(L)'
;MKAALSIVALLSLAALAASAALQSGGAVLSSCAAGARVLVETRNVTVAGHEIQVSTKACSANIINSRSFEKRQTLACGQATTLSCAVGPAAAPAPADCAALQAALPGFVAAQPSPFFVVAPQFVEEVALGTCQYAWINNNAVGGVTLEGCWTDVETFGSILTPGCINVGQNAGIAFPTTAVANDAWIFEVVHS
;
A
#
# COMPACT_ATOMS: atom_id res chain seq x y z
N MET A 1 12.09 -17.00 67.83
CA MET A 1 13.21 -17.86 67.41
C MET A 1 12.83 -18.57 66.12
N LYS A 2 13.72 -18.52 65.11
CA LYS A 2 13.83 -19.37 63.89
C LYS A 2 12.63 -19.32 62.91
N ALA A 3 12.74 -18.56 61.81
CA ALA A 3 13.44 -18.86 60.54
C ALA A 3 12.65 -19.89 59.69
N ALA A 4 11.92 -19.48 58.66
CA ALA A 4 12.36 -19.19 57.28
C ALA A 4 12.67 -20.46 56.46
N LEU A 5 11.99 -20.64 55.32
CA LEU A 5 12.47 -21.15 54.01
C LEU A 5 11.22 -21.29 53.09
N SER A 6 10.85 -20.27 52.31
CA SER A 6 11.21 -20.11 50.88
C SER A 6 11.07 -21.37 50.04
N ILE A 7 9.90 -21.56 49.41
CA ILE A 7 9.67 -22.55 48.36
C ILE A 7 9.86 -21.86 47.00
N VAL A 8 11.02 -22.18 46.41
CA VAL A 8 11.25 -22.55 45.01
C VAL A 8 10.77 -21.60 43.91
N ALA A 9 11.74 -20.76 43.53
CA ALA A 9 12.09 -20.23 42.22
C ALA A 9 11.45 -20.85 40.96
N LEU A 10 10.96 -19.93 40.11
CA LEU A 10 11.24 -19.79 38.67
C LEU A 10 11.26 -21.06 37.80
N LEU A 11 10.15 -21.28 37.07
CA LEU A 11 10.19 -21.87 35.73
C LEU A 11 9.14 -21.18 34.83
N SER A 12 9.43 -19.94 34.44
CA SER A 12 8.79 -19.29 33.30
C SER A 12 9.81 -19.21 32.16
N LEU A 13 10.09 -20.36 31.53
CA LEU A 13 10.62 -20.36 30.16
C LEU A 13 9.47 -19.96 29.23
N ALA A 14 9.21 -18.66 29.15
CA ALA A 14 8.54 -18.10 27.99
C ALA A 14 9.50 -18.30 26.81
N ALA A 15 9.23 -19.33 26.01
CA ALA A 15 9.81 -19.44 24.69
C ALA A 15 9.34 -18.21 23.89
N LEU A 16 10.14 -17.14 23.88
CA LEU A 16 10.10 -16.18 22.79
C LEU A 16 10.61 -16.94 21.55
N ALA A 17 9.72 -17.70 20.93
CA ALA A 17 9.81 -17.92 19.51
C ALA A 17 9.60 -16.53 18.89
N ALA A 18 10.70 -15.81 18.72
CA ALA A 18 10.76 -14.73 17.77
C ALA A 18 10.46 -15.36 16.42
N SER A 19 9.20 -15.30 16.01
CA SER A 19 8.82 -15.42 14.62
C SER A 19 9.49 -14.26 13.90
N ALA A 20 10.77 -14.43 13.57
CA ALA A 20 11.36 -13.80 12.41
C ALA A 20 10.59 -14.36 11.22
N ALA A 21 9.41 -13.79 10.98
CA ALA A 21 8.78 -13.87 9.68
C ALA A 21 9.80 -13.25 8.74
N LEU A 22 10.60 -14.10 8.10
CA LEU A 22 11.42 -13.74 6.96
C LEU A 22 10.50 -12.94 6.04
N GLN A 23 10.80 -11.65 5.89
CA GLN A 23 10.16 -10.77 4.93
C GLN A 23 10.43 -11.35 3.54
N SER A 24 9.46 -12.12 3.04
CA SER A 24 9.33 -12.53 1.65
C SER A 24 9.02 -11.34 0.71
N GLY A 25 8.91 -10.12 1.25
CA GLY A 25 8.63 -8.89 0.51
C GLY A 25 9.64 -8.52 -0.59
N GLY A 26 10.80 -9.18 -0.64
CA GLY A 26 11.80 -8.96 -1.70
C GLY A 26 11.38 -9.50 -3.08
N ALA A 27 10.55 -10.54 -3.16
CA ALA A 27 10.17 -11.13 -4.46
C ALA A 27 8.99 -10.40 -5.13
N VAL A 28 8.10 -9.82 -4.32
CA VAL A 28 6.82 -9.26 -4.78
C VAL A 28 6.97 -7.95 -5.55
N LEU A 29 8.09 -7.22 -5.38
CA LEU A 29 8.34 -5.94 -6.03
C LEU A 29 8.89 -6.04 -7.47
N SER A 30 9.24 -7.24 -7.93
CA SER A 30 9.88 -7.39 -9.25
C SER A 30 8.93 -7.22 -10.44
N SER A 31 7.64 -7.58 -10.30
CA SER A 31 6.71 -7.59 -11.43
C SER A 31 6.03 -6.25 -11.71
N CYS A 32 6.04 -5.30 -10.77
CA CYS A 32 5.35 -4.00 -10.91
C CYS A 32 6.14 -2.79 -10.39
N ALA A 33 7.47 -2.81 -10.59
CA ALA A 33 8.33 -1.70 -10.21
C ALA A 33 7.86 -0.37 -10.82
N ALA A 34 7.95 0.74 -10.07
CA ALA A 34 7.44 2.05 -10.47
C ALA A 34 7.90 2.48 -11.88
N GLY A 35 9.19 2.28 -12.20
CA GLY A 35 9.76 2.64 -13.51
C GLY A 35 9.33 1.75 -14.69
N ALA A 36 8.69 0.60 -14.45
CA ALA A 36 8.18 -0.30 -15.49
C ALA A 36 6.69 -0.07 -15.82
N ARG A 37 6.00 0.75 -15.02
CA ARG A 37 4.56 1.00 -15.14
C ARG A 37 4.26 1.79 -16.42
N VAL A 38 3.26 1.35 -17.16
CA VAL A 38 2.79 2.00 -18.39
C VAL A 38 1.44 2.65 -18.12
N LEU A 39 1.33 3.96 -18.39
CA LEU A 39 0.08 4.69 -18.23
C LEU A 39 -1.00 4.15 -19.19
N VAL A 40 -2.17 3.84 -18.67
CA VAL A 40 -3.33 3.34 -19.43
C VAL A 40 -4.41 4.40 -19.48
N GLU A 41 -4.75 4.98 -18.33
CA GLU A 41 -5.76 6.02 -18.19
C GLU A 41 -5.31 7.03 -17.14
N THR A 42 -5.67 8.30 -17.34
CA THR A 42 -5.45 9.36 -16.35
C THR A 42 -6.65 10.29 -16.32
N ARG A 43 -6.97 10.80 -15.13
CA ARG A 43 -7.95 11.87 -14.92
C ARG A 43 -7.46 12.79 -13.82
N ASN A 44 -7.94 14.04 -13.85
CA ASN A 44 -7.58 15.04 -12.84
C ASN A 44 -8.82 15.39 -12.01
N VAL A 45 -8.62 15.53 -10.70
CA VAL A 45 -9.65 15.89 -9.73
C VAL A 45 -9.17 17.13 -8.99
N THR A 46 -9.87 18.24 -9.16
CA THR A 46 -9.53 19.50 -8.49
C THR A 46 -10.18 19.57 -7.11
N VAL A 47 -9.37 19.71 -6.06
CA VAL A 47 -9.81 19.78 -4.66
C VAL A 47 -9.05 20.88 -3.95
N ALA A 48 -9.76 21.84 -3.34
CA ALA A 48 -9.17 22.93 -2.57
C ALA A 48 -8.05 23.70 -3.30
N GLY A 49 -8.14 23.84 -4.63
CA GLY A 49 -7.13 24.52 -5.45
C GLY A 49 -5.94 23.66 -5.86
N HIS A 50 -5.88 22.39 -5.44
CA HIS A 50 -4.91 21.41 -5.91
C HIS A 50 -5.51 20.54 -7.01
N GLU A 51 -4.68 20.18 -8.00
CA GLU A 51 -5.03 19.19 -9.01
C GLU A 51 -4.43 17.84 -8.62
N ILE A 52 -5.30 16.89 -8.26
CA ILE A 52 -4.91 15.52 -7.94
C ILE A 52 -5.04 14.68 -9.20
N GLN A 53 -3.96 14.05 -9.61
CA GLN A 53 -3.97 13.13 -10.74
C GLN A 53 -4.34 11.73 -10.24
N VAL A 54 -5.32 11.11 -10.90
CA VAL A 54 -5.62 9.69 -10.71
C VAL A 54 -5.27 8.95 -11.97
N SER A 55 -4.41 7.95 -11.86
CA SER A 55 -3.90 7.19 -13.00
C SER A 55 -4.11 5.70 -12.80
N THR A 56 -4.59 5.04 -13.84
CA THR A 56 -4.53 3.59 -13.95
C THR A 56 -3.30 3.23 -14.79
N LYS A 57 -2.40 2.41 -14.24
CA LYS A 57 -1.18 1.97 -14.92
C LYS A 57 -1.13 0.44 -14.99
N ALA A 58 -0.61 -0.09 -16.09
CA ALA A 58 -0.28 -1.52 -16.20
C ALA A 58 1.16 -1.76 -15.75
N CYS A 59 1.44 -2.88 -15.09
CA CYS A 59 2.79 -3.21 -14.62
C CYS A 59 3.80 -3.44 -15.76
N SER A 60 3.33 -3.71 -16.98
CA SER A 60 4.13 -3.63 -18.21
C SER A 60 3.24 -3.48 -19.45
N ALA A 61 3.83 -3.10 -20.59
CA ALA A 61 3.11 -2.98 -21.87
C ALA A 61 2.44 -4.29 -22.32
N ASN A 62 3.01 -5.45 -21.94
CA ASN A 62 2.47 -6.76 -22.32
C ASN A 62 1.12 -7.06 -21.66
N ILE A 63 0.89 -6.50 -20.46
CA ILE A 63 -0.35 -6.71 -19.68
C ILE A 63 -1.56 -6.06 -20.36
N ILE A 64 -1.36 -4.92 -21.04
CA ILE A 64 -2.45 -4.15 -21.67
C ILE A 64 -3.23 -5.00 -22.68
N ASN A 65 -2.54 -5.91 -23.36
CA ASN A 65 -3.10 -6.75 -24.40
C ASN A 65 -3.66 -8.09 -23.89
N SER A 66 -3.34 -8.48 -22.66
CA SER A 66 -3.78 -9.75 -22.07
C SER A 66 -5.04 -9.55 -21.23
N ARG A 67 -6.18 -9.30 -21.87
CA ARG A 67 -7.48 -9.30 -21.18
C ARG A 67 -8.03 -10.73 -21.14
N SER A 68 -8.32 -11.23 -19.95
CA SER A 68 -9.01 -12.51 -19.74
C SER A 68 -10.20 -12.33 -18.81
N PHE A 69 -11.04 -13.36 -18.67
CA PHE A 69 -12.14 -13.35 -17.71
C PHE A 69 -11.59 -13.31 -16.29
N GLU A 70 -11.68 -12.15 -15.64
CA GLU A 70 -11.19 -11.95 -14.28
C GLU A 70 -12.31 -12.25 -13.28
N LYS A 71 -11.97 -12.96 -12.20
CA LYS A 71 -12.84 -13.05 -11.02
C LYS A 71 -12.73 -11.75 -10.23
N ARG A 72 -13.82 -11.20 -9.72
CA ARG A 72 -13.78 -10.02 -8.85
C ARG A 72 -13.79 -10.44 -7.38
N GLN A 73 -12.89 -9.88 -6.58
CA GLN A 73 -12.91 -9.95 -5.13
C GLN A 73 -13.02 -8.54 -4.55
N THR A 74 -14.04 -8.33 -3.73
CA THR A 74 -14.21 -7.09 -2.98
C THR A 74 -13.40 -7.16 -1.69
N LEU A 75 -12.51 -6.18 -1.50
CA LEU A 75 -11.87 -5.98 -0.20
C LEU A 75 -12.86 -5.21 0.67
N ALA A 76 -13.10 -5.70 1.89
CA ALA A 76 -13.97 -4.99 2.83
C ALA A 76 -13.28 -3.68 3.26
N CYS A 77 -13.95 -2.54 3.11
CA CYS A 77 -13.44 -1.26 3.58
C CYS A 77 -13.21 -1.25 5.09
N GLY A 78 -12.24 -0.47 5.55
CA GLY A 78 -12.05 -0.21 6.98
C GLY A 78 -11.59 -1.43 7.79
N GLN A 79 -11.07 -2.46 7.11
CA GLN A 79 -10.41 -3.57 7.80
C GLN A 79 -9.14 -3.05 8.45
N ALA A 80 -9.00 -3.29 9.76
CA ALA A 80 -7.81 -2.95 10.51
C ALA A 80 -6.60 -3.64 9.87
N THR A 81 -5.81 -2.85 9.16
CA THR A 81 -4.64 -3.32 8.43
C THR A 81 -3.42 -2.87 9.19
N THR A 82 -2.68 -3.83 9.73
CA THR A 82 -1.32 -3.54 10.20
C THR A 82 -0.45 -3.39 8.96
N LEU A 83 0.35 -2.32 8.89
CA LEU A 83 1.23 -2.05 7.77
C LEU A 83 2.66 -2.32 8.24
N SER A 84 3.43 -3.04 7.43
CA SER A 84 4.88 -3.13 7.60
C SER A 84 5.56 -2.26 6.55
N CYS A 85 6.55 -1.48 6.97
CA CYS A 85 7.31 -0.60 6.09
C CYS A 85 8.54 -1.32 5.54
N ALA A 86 8.80 -1.12 4.25
CA ALA A 86 10.11 -1.37 3.66
C ALA A 86 10.58 -0.15 2.89
N VAL A 87 11.89 -0.08 2.72
CA VAL A 87 12.54 0.91 1.86
C VAL A 87 12.38 0.46 0.41
N GLY A 88 11.75 1.30 -0.41
CA GLY A 88 11.65 1.11 -1.85
C GLY A 88 12.89 1.58 -2.60
N PRO A 89 13.09 1.13 -3.86
CA PRO A 89 14.25 1.51 -4.67
C PRO A 89 14.12 2.89 -5.33
N ALA A 90 12.93 3.49 -5.30
CA ALA A 90 12.67 4.81 -5.88
C ALA A 90 13.12 5.93 -4.93
N ALA A 91 13.35 7.12 -5.50
CA ALA A 91 13.59 8.32 -4.71
C ALA A 91 12.41 8.58 -3.74
N ALA A 92 12.71 9.18 -2.58
CA ALA A 92 11.65 9.67 -1.71
C ALA A 92 10.92 10.85 -2.37
N PRO A 93 9.58 10.92 -2.31
CA PRO A 93 8.84 12.11 -2.73
C PRO A 93 9.18 13.33 -1.86
N ALA A 94 8.95 14.53 -2.37
CA ALA A 94 9.10 15.75 -1.60
C ALA A 94 8.11 15.76 -0.43
N PRO A 95 8.55 16.01 0.82
CA PRO A 95 7.66 15.99 1.98
C PRO A 95 6.49 16.98 1.88
N ALA A 96 6.70 18.13 1.25
CA ALA A 96 5.66 19.14 1.04
C ALA A 96 4.53 18.62 0.13
N ASP A 97 4.87 17.86 -0.91
CA ASP A 97 3.89 17.29 -1.83
C ASP A 97 3.06 16.20 -1.16
N CYS A 98 3.69 15.33 -0.34
CA CYS A 98 2.94 14.32 0.41
C CYS A 98 2.05 14.94 1.50
N ALA A 99 2.50 16.00 2.17
CA ALA A 99 1.66 16.73 3.12
C ALA A 99 0.45 17.39 2.41
N ALA A 100 0.67 17.98 1.24
CA ALA A 100 -0.41 18.57 0.43
C ALA A 100 -1.39 17.50 -0.06
N LEU A 101 -0.90 16.36 -0.56
CA LEU A 101 -1.74 15.23 -0.96
C LEU A 101 -2.58 14.73 0.21
N GLN A 102 -1.94 14.48 1.37
CA GLN A 102 -2.63 14.02 2.58
C GLN A 102 -3.72 14.99 3.03
N ALA A 103 -3.47 16.29 2.98
CA ALA A 103 -4.47 17.30 3.31
C ALA A 103 -5.64 17.36 2.31
N ALA A 104 -5.39 17.04 1.03
CA ALA A 104 -6.40 17.08 -0.03
C ALA A 104 -7.24 15.79 -0.13
N LEU A 105 -6.77 14.67 0.43
CA LEU A 105 -7.44 13.36 0.36
C LEU A 105 -8.90 13.36 0.85
N PRO A 106 -9.29 13.97 1.98
CA PRO A 106 -10.69 13.95 2.42
C PRO A 106 -11.63 14.57 1.37
N GLY A 107 -11.22 15.69 0.77
CA GLY A 107 -12.00 16.34 -0.30
C GLY A 107 -11.98 15.55 -1.61
N PHE A 108 -10.87 14.87 -1.90
CA PHE A 108 -10.76 13.96 -3.05
C PHE A 108 -11.70 12.76 -2.93
N VAL A 109 -11.72 12.11 -1.77
CA VAL A 109 -12.61 10.98 -1.45
C VAL A 109 -14.06 11.41 -1.60
N ALA A 110 -14.42 12.58 -1.05
CA ALA A 110 -15.77 13.14 -1.17
C ALA A 110 -16.16 13.51 -2.62
N ALA A 111 -15.18 13.78 -3.49
CA ALA A 111 -15.41 14.11 -4.89
C ALA A 111 -15.48 12.89 -5.82
N GLN A 112 -15.19 11.66 -5.34
CA GLN A 112 -15.27 10.48 -6.20
C GLN A 112 -16.73 10.09 -6.48
N PRO A 113 -17.05 9.69 -7.73
CA PRO A 113 -18.40 9.27 -8.10
C PRO A 113 -18.81 7.92 -7.48
N SER A 114 -17.84 7.18 -6.93
CA SER A 114 -18.02 5.88 -6.27
C SER A 114 -17.13 5.83 -5.04
N PRO A 115 -17.57 5.21 -3.94
CA PRO A 115 -16.73 4.99 -2.76
C PRO A 115 -15.64 3.93 -2.99
N PHE A 116 -15.76 3.16 -4.07
CA PHE A 116 -14.84 2.09 -4.47
C PHE A 116 -14.11 2.39 -5.78
N PHE A 117 -12.97 1.74 -5.96
CA PHE A 117 -12.24 1.62 -7.23
C PHE A 117 -11.86 0.17 -7.48
N VAL A 118 -11.52 -0.16 -8.72
CA VAL A 118 -11.15 -1.53 -9.11
C VAL A 118 -9.77 -1.54 -9.76
N VAL A 119 -8.97 -2.55 -9.41
CA VAL A 119 -7.63 -2.75 -9.93
C VAL A 119 -7.55 -4.15 -10.52
N ALA A 120 -7.38 -4.25 -11.83
CA ALA A 120 -7.20 -5.53 -12.53
C ALA A 120 -5.86 -6.19 -12.14
N PRO A 121 -5.69 -7.52 -12.27
CA PRO A 121 -4.41 -8.20 -12.03
C PRO A 121 -3.29 -7.58 -12.85
N GLN A 122 -2.13 -7.31 -12.23
CA GLN A 122 -1.00 -6.62 -12.83
C GLN A 122 -1.30 -5.17 -13.29
N PHE A 123 -2.26 -4.51 -12.62
CA PHE A 123 -2.49 -3.08 -12.74
C PHE A 123 -2.28 -2.37 -11.40
N VAL A 124 -2.22 -1.05 -11.50
CA VAL A 124 -2.06 -0.11 -10.41
C VAL A 124 -3.12 0.98 -10.55
N GLU A 125 -3.83 1.29 -9.47
CA GLU A 125 -4.56 2.57 -9.35
C GLU A 125 -3.71 3.51 -8.49
N GLU A 126 -3.42 4.70 -9.01
CA GLU A 126 -2.49 5.64 -8.41
C GLU A 126 -3.15 7.00 -8.20
N VAL A 127 -2.92 7.62 -7.05
CA VAL A 127 -3.31 8.99 -6.73
C VAL A 127 -2.05 9.80 -6.50
N ALA A 128 -1.90 10.90 -7.22
CA ALA A 128 -0.67 11.69 -7.25
C ALA A 128 -0.92 13.19 -7.10
N LEU A 129 0.00 13.87 -6.42
CA LEU A 129 0.12 15.32 -6.38
C LEU A 129 1.59 15.69 -6.30
N GLY A 130 2.07 16.47 -7.27
CA GLY A 130 3.49 16.83 -7.38
C GLY A 130 4.37 15.59 -7.52
N THR A 131 5.32 15.43 -6.61
CA THR A 131 6.21 14.26 -6.53
C THR A 131 5.63 13.11 -5.70
N CYS A 132 4.56 13.30 -4.93
CA CYS A 132 4.00 12.25 -4.07
C CYS A 132 2.97 11.39 -4.81
N GLN A 133 3.17 10.08 -4.84
CA GLN A 133 2.25 9.11 -5.44
C GLN A 133 1.86 8.02 -4.44
N TYR A 134 0.56 7.80 -4.26
CA TYR A 134 0.00 6.65 -3.56
C TYR A 134 -0.48 5.64 -4.58
N ALA A 135 0.14 4.46 -4.60
CA ALA A 135 -0.15 3.42 -5.58
C ALA A 135 -0.76 2.19 -4.91
N TRP A 136 -1.94 1.78 -5.37
CA TRP A 136 -2.57 0.52 -5.04
C TRP A 136 -2.30 -0.51 -6.14
N ILE A 137 -1.49 -1.51 -5.85
CA ILE A 137 -1.00 -2.49 -6.82
C ILE A 137 -1.74 -3.80 -6.63
N ASN A 138 -2.29 -4.36 -7.69
CA ASN A 138 -2.81 -5.72 -7.69
C ASN A 138 -1.76 -6.69 -8.27
N ASN A 139 -1.15 -7.48 -7.39
CA ASN A 139 -0.07 -8.42 -7.75
C ASN A 139 -0.56 -9.80 -8.17
N ASN A 140 -1.87 -10.01 -8.30
CA ASN A 140 -2.37 -11.22 -8.94
C ASN A 140 -1.78 -11.36 -10.34
N ALA A 141 -1.44 -12.59 -10.74
CA ALA A 141 -1.01 -12.89 -12.10
C ALA A 141 -2.11 -12.55 -13.12
N VAL A 142 -1.73 -12.37 -14.40
CA VAL A 142 -2.68 -12.17 -15.50
C VAL A 142 -3.76 -13.25 -15.48
N GLY A 143 -5.03 -12.83 -15.56
CA GLY A 143 -6.19 -13.73 -15.43
C GLY A 143 -6.50 -14.19 -14.01
N GLY A 144 -5.85 -13.59 -13.02
CA GLY A 144 -6.19 -13.71 -11.62
C GLY A 144 -7.42 -12.90 -11.24
N VAL A 145 -7.37 -12.34 -10.04
CA VAL A 145 -8.52 -11.70 -9.40
C VAL A 145 -8.43 -10.17 -9.51
N THR A 146 -9.45 -9.52 -10.08
CA THR A 146 -9.64 -8.07 -9.97
C THR A 146 -9.95 -7.75 -8.51
N LEU A 147 -9.23 -6.80 -7.94
CA LEU A 147 -9.45 -6.33 -6.58
C LEU A 147 -10.28 -5.06 -6.62
N GLU A 148 -11.24 -4.94 -5.70
CA GLU A 148 -11.97 -3.70 -5.44
C GLU A 148 -11.48 -3.12 -4.12
N GLY A 149 -10.99 -1.89 -4.15
CA GLY A 149 -10.49 -1.14 -2.99
C GLY A 149 -11.39 0.04 -2.66
N CYS A 150 -11.19 0.62 -1.48
CA CYS A 150 -11.99 1.73 -0.97
C CYS A 150 -11.17 3.02 -0.90
N TRP A 151 -11.73 4.14 -1.37
CA TRP A 151 -11.01 5.43 -1.34
C TRP A 151 -10.70 5.90 0.09
N THR A 152 -11.56 5.56 1.05
CA THR A 152 -11.32 5.82 2.48
C THR A 152 -10.10 5.07 3.04
N ASP A 153 -9.78 3.90 2.48
CA ASP A 153 -8.60 3.13 2.88
C ASP A 153 -7.33 3.78 2.31
N VAL A 154 -7.40 4.39 1.11
CA VAL A 154 -6.29 5.19 0.55
C VAL A 154 -5.97 6.38 1.46
N GLU A 155 -7.00 7.08 1.95
CA GLU A 155 -6.84 8.16 2.94
C GLU A 155 -6.21 7.65 4.24
N THR A 156 -6.74 6.56 4.79
CA THR A 156 -6.25 5.95 6.03
C THR A 156 -4.80 5.51 5.89
N PHE A 157 -4.45 4.78 4.84
CA PHE A 157 -3.09 4.29 4.60
C PHE A 157 -2.12 5.43 4.31
N GLY A 158 -2.52 6.42 3.51
CA GLY A 158 -1.72 7.63 3.29
C GLY A 158 -1.32 8.32 4.60
N SER A 159 -2.23 8.36 5.57
CA SER A 159 -1.95 8.96 6.89
C SER A 159 -0.99 8.15 7.77
N ILE A 160 -0.96 6.83 7.61
CA ILE A 160 -0.09 5.92 8.39
C ILE A 160 1.31 5.85 7.78
N LEU A 161 1.42 5.92 6.44
CA LEU A 161 2.65 5.62 5.72
C LEU A 161 3.59 6.80 5.56
N THR A 162 3.04 8.00 5.43
CA THR A 162 3.83 9.22 5.27
C THR A 162 4.78 9.47 6.45
N PRO A 163 4.37 9.29 7.73
CA PRO A 163 5.29 9.40 8.86
C PRO A 163 6.09 8.13 9.15
N GLY A 164 5.56 6.93 8.82
CA GLY A 164 6.12 5.65 9.25
C GLY A 164 7.08 4.99 8.27
N CYS A 165 6.86 5.16 6.96
CA CYS A 165 7.60 4.44 5.92
C CYS A 165 8.47 5.34 5.02
N ILE A 166 8.26 6.65 5.04
CA ILE A 166 9.10 7.62 4.34
C ILE A 166 10.11 8.17 5.35
N ASN A 167 11.32 7.62 5.36
CA ASN A 167 12.42 8.26 6.06
C ASN A 167 12.79 9.52 5.28
N VAL A 168 12.45 10.68 5.84
CA VAL A 168 12.72 12.01 5.29
C VAL A 168 14.16 12.04 4.74
N GLY A 169 14.29 12.06 3.42
CA GLY A 169 15.53 12.38 2.71
C GLY A 169 16.35 11.24 2.09
N GLN A 170 15.90 9.98 2.05
CA GLN A 170 16.70 8.92 1.41
C GLN A 170 15.99 8.05 0.35
N ASN A 171 14.82 7.45 0.63
CA ASN A 171 14.19 6.50 -0.30
C ASN A 171 12.65 6.48 -0.15
N ALA A 172 11.94 6.02 -1.19
CA ALA A 172 10.49 5.78 -1.18
C ALA A 172 10.08 4.77 -0.09
N GLY A 173 8.83 4.86 0.37
CA GLY A 173 8.26 3.97 1.37
C GLY A 173 7.31 2.96 0.72
N ILE A 174 7.54 1.67 0.95
CA ILE A 174 6.63 0.61 0.52
C ILE A 174 5.90 0.08 1.74
N ALA A 175 4.58 0.00 1.64
CA ALA A 175 3.74 -0.56 2.67
C ALA A 175 3.23 -1.94 2.26
N PHE A 176 3.51 -2.93 3.11
CA PHE A 176 2.89 -4.23 2.96
C PHE A 176 1.76 -4.35 3.98
N PRO A 177 0.50 -4.47 3.54
CA PRO A 177 -0.59 -4.86 4.43
C PRO A 177 -0.32 -6.26 4.96
N THR A 178 -0.31 -6.42 6.28
CA THR A 178 -0.10 -7.73 6.92
C THR A 178 -1.44 -8.36 7.33
N THR A 179 -2.53 -8.05 6.64
CA THR A 179 -3.85 -8.62 7.00
C THR A 179 -3.91 -10.11 6.68
N ALA A 180 -4.54 -10.86 7.58
CA ALA A 180 -4.69 -12.31 7.46
C ALA A 180 -5.62 -12.77 6.31
N VAL A 181 -6.26 -11.85 5.59
CA VAL A 181 -7.40 -12.15 4.69
C VAL A 181 -7.04 -11.97 3.20
N ALA A 182 -5.88 -11.42 2.86
CA ALA A 182 -5.42 -11.28 1.49
C ALA A 182 -3.98 -11.78 1.37
N ASN A 183 -3.83 -13.06 1.00
CA ASN A 183 -2.54 -13.67 0.64
C ASN A 183 -1.85 -12.83 -0.43
N ASP A 184 -0.90 -11.96 -0.08
CA ASP A 184 0.04 -11.23 -0.97
C ASP A 184 -0.55 -10.57 -2.24
N ALA A 185 -1.88 -10.42 -2.30
CA ALA A 185 -2.62 -10.14 -3.53
C ALA A 185 -2.55 -8.65 -3.92
N TRP A 186 -2.22 -7.78 -2.96
CA TRP A 186 -2.05 -6.35 -3.20
C TRP A 186 -0.93 -5.74 -2.36
N ILE A 187 -0.37 -4.65 -2.88
CA ILE A 187 0.62 -3.80 -2.21
C ILE A 187 0.10 -2.36 -2.24
N PHE A 188 0.40 -1.58 -1.20
CA PHE A 188 0.25 -0.13 -1.22
C PHE A 188 1.62 0.55 -1.15
N GLU A 189 1.92 1.46 -2.07
CA GLU A 189 3.23 2.13 -2.10
C GLU A 189 3.10 3.64 -2.04
N VAL A 190 4.10 4.28 -1.45
CA VAL A 190 4.30 5.72 -1.55
C VAL A 190 5.65 6.00 -2.23
N VAL A 191 5.60 6.48 -3.47
CA VAL A 191 6.78 6.62 -4.33
C VAL A 191 6.89 8.03 -4.92
N HIS A 192 8.10 8.40 -5.36
CA HIS A 192 8.33 9.59 -6.18
C HIS A 192 7.83 9.37 -7.62
N SER A 193 7.19 10.40 -8.19
CA SER A 193 6.68 10.39 -9.57
C SER A 193 7.73 10.36 -10.68
#